data_AF-A0AAW4BY61-F1
#
_entry.id   AF-A0AAW4BY61-F1
#
_cell.length_a   1.000
_cell.length_b   1.000
_cell.length_c   1.000
_cell.angle_alpha   90.00
_cell.angle_beta   90.00
_cell.angle_gamma   90.00
#
_symmetry.space_group_name_H-M   'P 1'
#
loop_
_entity.id
_entity.type
_entity.pdbx_description
1 polymer ?
#
loop_
_entity_poly.entity_id
_entity_poly.type
_entity_poly.pdbx_seq_one_letter_code
_entity_poly.pdbx_strand_id
1 'polypeptide(L)'
;MKLIEPLSSALLVTGCVYVAGISQYSALMHCFGVNPAFSQPSIDKIFYDGGLITFELFVKHFLLFSLFVFGVFVGLSLNVLWRAKGNVALRRLYWSSAIQKGRVIYSFLSSASGTILFVYLIFLTFSSYNKGVSDGGRVADMFLSICHAVELKKDGKSIKGCAFSKDRDSIWFYTIEGDEPRANSKLLSELDQIIYFDPAAL
;
A
#
# COMPACT_ATOMS: atom_id res chain seq x y z
N MET A 1 19.44 3.69 24.44
CA MET A 1 18.17 3.13 23.92
C MET A 1 17.63 3.81 22.65
N LYS A 2 18.12 5.00 22.23
CA LYS A 2 17.58 5.71 21.05
C LYS A 2 17.84 5.09 19.67
N LEU A 3 18.77 4.13 19.56
CA LEU A 3 19.09 3.47 18.27
C LEU A 3 18.19 2.24 17.98
N ILE A 4 17.66 1.60 19.03
CA ILE A 4 16.85 0.39 18.92
C ILE A 4 15.42 0.73 18.42
N GLU A 5 14.90 1.88 18.84
CA GLU A 5 13.57 2.37 18.44
C GLU A 5 13.43 2.62 16.92
N PRO A 6 14.33 3.35 16.23
CA PRO A 6 14.23 3.53 14.79
C PRO A 6 14.45 2.22 14.02
N LEU A 7 15.32 1.33 14.52
CA LEU A 7 15.59 0.04 13.88
C LEU A 7 14.38 -0.90 13.97
N SER A 8 13.74 -0.96 15.13
CA SER A 8 12.50 -1.72 15.34
C SER A 8 11.35 -1.15 14.52
N SER A 9 11.22 0.17 14.46
CA SER A 9 10.17 0.83 13.68
C SER A 9 10.35 0.60 12.18
N ALA A 10 11.58 0.68 11.66
CA ALA A 10 11.88 0.38 10.27
C ALA A 10 11.52 -1.08 9.94
N LEU A 11 11.89 -2.03 10.80
CA LEU A 11 11.60 -3.45 10.58
C LEU A 11 10.09 -3.75 10.58
N LEU A 12 9.31 -3.08 11.45
CA LEU A 12 7.85 -3.22 11.48
C LEU A 12 7.17 -2.58 10.26
N VAL A 13 7.67 -1.44 9.79
CA VAL A 13 7.18 -0.81 8.55
C VAL A 13 7.50 -1.69 7.34
N THR A 14 8.70 -2.27 7.28
CA THR A 14 9.08 -3.26 6.26
C THR A 14 8.12 -4.44 6.24
N GLY A 15 7.66 -4.91 7.41
CA GLY A 15 6.62 -5.93 7.51
C GLY A 15 5.29 -5.51 6.88
N CYS A 16 4.84 -4.27 7.14
CA CYS A 16 3.62 -3.73 6.52
C CYS A 16 3.72 -3.68 4.99
N VAL A 17 4.87 -3.21 4.50
CA VAL A 17 5.19 -3.12 3.07
C VAL A 17 5.20 -4.51 2.44
N TYR A 18 5.87 -5.47 3.06
CA TYR A 18 5.95 -6.85 2.56
C TYR A 18 4.57 -7.48 2.45
N VAL A 19 3.73 -7.34 3.47
CA VAL A 19 2.36 -7.86 3.49
C VAL A 19 1.51 -7.20 2.39
N ALA A 20 1.64 -5.89 2.18
CA ALA A 20 0.96 -5.18 1.10
C ALA A 20 1.34 -5.73 -0.28
N GLY A 21 2.63 -5.86 -0.56
CA GLY A 21 3.12 -6.32 -1.86
C GLY A 21 2.78 -7.78 -2.15
N ILE A 22 2.93 -8.67 -1.17
CA ILE A 22 2.54 -10.09 -1.32
C ILE A 22 1.04 -10.23 -1.52
N SER A 23 0.22 -9.50 -0.75
CA SER A 23 -1.25 -9.60 -0.89
C SER A 23 -1.75 -9.07 -2.24
N GLN A 24 -1.15 -7.99 -2.75
CA GLN A 24 -1.42 -7.48 -4.08
C GLN A 24 -1.07 -8.48 -5.17
N TYR A 25 0.14 -9.05 -5.12
CA TYR A 25 0.57 -10.04 -6.11
C TYR A 25 -0.27 -11.32 -6.04
N SER A 26 -0.58 -11.79 -4.84
CA SER A 26 -1.43 -12.95 -4.61
C SER A 26 -2.83 -12.75 -5.22
N ALA A 27 -3.45 -11.60 -4.98
CA ALA A 27 -4.74 -11.26 -5.56
C ALA A 27 -4.69 -11.19 -7.10
N LEU A 28 -3.64 -10.58 -7.66
CA LEU A 28 -3.39 -10.54 -9.10
C LEU A 28 -3.34 -11.96 -9.70
N MET A 29 -2.51 -12.84 -9.14
CA MET A 29 -2.34 -14.21 -9.64
C MET A 29 -3.61 -15.05 -9.52
N HIS A 30 -4.38 -14.86 -8.43
CA HIS A 30 -5.67 -15.50 -8.26
C HIS A 30 -6.68 -15.13 -9.35
N CYS A 31 -6.71 -13.87 -9.81
CA CYS A 31 -7.57 -13.45 -10.91
C CYS A 31 -7.24 -14.14 -12.23
N PHE A 32 -5.99 -14.57 -12.42
CA PHE A 32 -5.55 -15.35 -13.58
C PHE A 32 -5.63 -16.87 -13.35
N GLY A 33 -6.24 -17.33 -12.25
CA GLY A 33 -6.40 -18.75 -11.93
C GLY A 33 -5.11 -19.45 -11.49
N VAL A 34 -4.04 -18.68 -11.19
CA VAL A 34 -2.76 -19.22 -10.74
C VAL A 34 -2.76 -19.26 -9.21
N ASN A 35 -2.39 -20.41 -8.63
CA ASN A 35 -2.20 -20.49 -7.19
C ASN A 35 -0.89 -19.76 -6.81
N PRO A 36 -0.95 -18.72 -5.95
CA PRO A 36 0.21 -17.91 -5.57
C PRO A 36 1.38 -18.71 -4.97
N ALA A 37 1.13 -19.91 -4.45
CA ALA A 37 2.19 -20.79 -3.95
C ALA A 37 3.23 -21.16 -5.04
N PHE A 38 2.82 -21.16 -6.32
CA PHE A 38 3.68 -21.54 -7.45
C PHE A 38 4.25 -20.34 -8.22
N SER A 39 3.89 -19.12 -7.84
CA SER A 39 4.36 -17.89 -8.46
C SER A 39 4.93 -17.00 -7.35
N GLN A 40 6.25 -16.86 -7.29
CA GLN A 40 6.90 -16.04 -6.27
C GLN A 40 7.42 -14.75 -6.92
N PRO A 41 6.91 -13.58 -6.53
CA PRO A 41 7.43 -12.32 -7.04
C PRO A 41 8.85 -12.08 -6.53
N SER A 42 9.64 -11.31 -7.28
CA SER A 42 10.93 -10.86 -6.78
C SER A 42 10.75 -9.95 -5.55
N ILE A 43 11.71 -10.05 -4.63
CA ILE A 43 11.73 -9.25 -3.40
C ILE A 43 11.62 -7.75 -3.70
N ASP A 44 12.34 -7.29 -4.73
CA ASP A 44 12.35 -5.89 -5.15
C ASP A 44 10.95 -5.41 -5.57
N LYS A 45 10.20 -6.25 -6.30
CA LYS A 45 8.85 -5.92 -6.74
C LYS A 45 7.88 -5.85 -5.55
N ILE A 46 7.97 -6.79 -4.62
CA ILE A 46 7.16 -6.78 -3.38
C ILE A 46 7.37 -5.47 -2.61
N PHE A 47 8.63 -5.07 -2.41
CA PHE A 47 8.94 -3.87 -1.64
C PHE A 47 8.58 -2.58 -2.38
N TYR A 48 8.71 -2.56 -3.70
CA TYR A 48 8.30 -1.41 -4.51
C TYR A 48 6.78 -1.21 -4.47
N ASP A 49 6.01 -2.23 -4.87
CA ASP A 49 4.56 -2.16 -4.97
C ASP A 49 3.91 -2.00 -3.59
N GLY A 50 4.34 -2.82 -2.62
CA GLY A 50 3.87 -2.71 -1.24
C GLY A 50 4.28 -1.40 -0.56
N GLY A 51 5.41 -0.83 -0.98
CA GLY A 51 5.93 0.44 -0.49
C GLY A 51 5.03 1.59 -0.91
N LEU A 52 4.63 1.61 -2.18
CA LEU A 52 3.68 2.59 -2.73
C LEU A 52 2.33 2.51 -2.00
N ILE A 53 1.78 1.31 -1.81
CA ILE A 53 0.51 1.12 -1.11
C ILE A 53 0.58 1.62 0.34
N THR A 54 1.62 1.21 1.05
CA THR A 54 1.79 1.59 2.47
C THR A 54 2.03 3.10 2.60
N PHE A 55 2.77 3.69 1.67
CA PHE A 55 3.00 5.14 1.63
C PHE A 55 1.71 5.91 1.35
N GLU A 56 0.88 5.47 0.40
CA GLU A 56 -0.43 6.08 0.12
C GLU A 56 -1.32 6.09 1.37
N LEU A 57 -1.41 4.96 2.07
CA LEU A 57 -2.17 4.84 3.32
C LEU A 57 -1.61 5.75 4.41
N PHE A 58 -0.28 5.76 4.57
CA PHE A 58 0.39 6.60 5.55
C PHE A 58 0.11 8.08 5.30
N VAL A 59 0.21 8.55 4.05
CA VAL A 59 -0.09 9.94 3.67
C VAL A 59 -1.55 10.27 3.96
N LYS A 60 -2.50 9.39 3.62
CA LYS A 60 -3.92 9.60 3.92
C LYS A 60 -4.18 9.73 5.42
N HIS A 61 -3.63 8.83 6.24
CA HIS A 61 -3.77 8.90 7.70
C HIS A 61 -3.10 10.15 8.26
N PHE A 62 -1.93 10.54 7.75
CA PHE A 62 -1.23 11.74 8.16
C PHE A 62 -2.03 13.00 7.85
N LEU A 63 -2.65 13.10 6.67
CA LEU A 63 -3.51 14.23 6.30
C LEU A 63 -4.75 14.32 7.20
N LEU A 64 -5.41 13.20 7.47
CA LEU A 64 -6.56 13.14 8.37
C LEU A 64 -6.18 13.55 9.79
N PHE A 65 -5.05 13.05 10.30
CA PHE A 65 -4.53 13.40 11.62
C PHE A 65 -4.15 14.88 11.70
N SER A 66 -3.47 15.41 10.68
CA SER A 66 -3.11 16.83 10.59
C SER A 66 -4.35 17.73 10.61
N LEU A 67 -5.38 17.38 9.84
CA LEU A 67 -6.63 18.11 9.79
C LEU A 67 -7.38 18.05 11.13
N PHE A 68 -7.37 16.91 11.82
CA PHE A 68 -7.92 16.76 13.15
C PHE A 68 -7.20 17.67 14.17
N VAL A 69 -5.87 17.63 14.21
CA VAL A 69 -5.06 18.47 15.12
C VAL A 69 -5.30 19.95 14.85
N PHE A 70 -5.33 20.34 13.57
CA PHE A 70 -5.64 21.72 13.19
C PHE A 70 -7.05 22.14 13.63
N GLY A 71 -8.05 21.29 13.42
CA GLY A 71 -9.43 21.54 13.85
C GLY A 71 -9.55 21.72 15.37
N VAL A 72 -8.88 20.87 16.16
CA VAL A 72 -8.83 20.98 17.62
C VAL A 72 -8.17 22.31 18.04
N PHE A 73 -7.07 22.69 17.40
CA PHE A 73 -6.35 23.94 17.69
C PHE A 73 -7.19 25.19 17.40
N VAL A 74 -7.83 25.22 16.22
CA VAL A 74 -8.73 26.32 15.84
C VAL A 74 -9.94 26.38 16.77
N GLY A 75 -10.57 25.24 17.08
CA GLY A 75 -11.70 25.16 17.98
C GLY A 75 -11.38 25.66 19.39
N LEU A 76 -10.22 25.26 19.94
CA LEU A 76 -9.74 25.76 21.23
C LEU A 76 -9.52 27.27 21.21
N SER A 77 -8.89 27.78 20.15
CA SER A 77 -8.60 29.21 19.99
C SER A 77 -9.87 30.04 19.88
N LEU A 78 -10.84 29.60 19.08
CA LEU A 78 -12.15 30.26 18.95
C LEU A 78 -12.94 30.23 20.26
N ASN A 79 -12.93 29.12 21.00
CA ASN A 79 -13.62 29.01 22.28
C ASN A 79 -13.05 29.98 23.33
N VAL A 80 -11.72 30.11 23.38
CA VAL A 80 -11.05 31.11 24.24
C VAL A 80 -11.42 32.53 23.82
N LEU A 81 -11.40 32.84 22.52
CA LEU A 81 -11.73 34.17 22.00
C LEU A 81 -13.20 34.56 22.26
N TRP A 82 -14.14 33.62 22.07
CA TRP A 82 -15.56 33.87 22.30
C TRP A 82 -15.87 34.08 23.78
N ARG A 83 -15.30 33.26 24.68
CA ARG A 83 -15.51 33.42 26.13
C ARG A 83 -14.74 34.61 26.72
N ALA A 84 -13.72 35.11 26.03
CA ALA A 84 -12.96 36.28 26.44
C ALA A 84 -13.61 37.62 26.06
N LYS A 85 -14.75 37.64 25.35
CA LYS A 85 -15.44 38.87 24.91
C LYS A 85 -15.88 39.81 26.03
N GLY A 86 -15.80 39.41 27.31
CA GLY A 86 -16.25 40.23 28.44
C GLY A 86 -15.22 40.56 29.52
N ASN A 87 -14.08 39.86 29.64
CA ASN A 87 -13.12 40.15 30.70
C ASN A 87 -11.72 39.54 30.46
N VAL A 88 -10.67 40.38 30.50
CA VAL A 88 -9.27 39.98 30.28
C VAL A 88 -8.76 39.03 31.38
N ALA A 89 -9.28 39.15 32.61
CA ALA A 89 -8.94 38.27 33.72
C ALA A 89 -9.45 36.83 33.53
N LEU A 90 -10.67 36.66 33.01
CA LEU A 90 -11.25 35.36 32.67
C LEU A 90 -10.43 34.67 31.57
N ARG A 91 -9.93 35.43 30.58
CA ARG A 91 -9.07 34.89 29.50
C ARG A 91 -7.83 34.20 30.06
N ARG A 92 -7.13 34.80 31.04
CA ARG A 92 -5.90 34.25 31.64
C ARG A 92 -6.18 32.99 32.47
N LEU A 93 -7.30 32.96 33.20
CA LEU A 93 -7.72 31.82 34.03
C LEU A 93 -8.16 30.61 33.19
N TYR A 94 -8.83 30.84 32.07
CA TYR A 94 -9.19 29.78 31.13
C TYR A 94 -7.98 29.26 30.36
N TRP A 95 -7.05 30.14 29.97
CA TRP A 95 -5.82 29.70 29.31
C TRP A 95 -4.96 28.83 30.22
N SER A 96 -4.80 29.19 31.50
CA SER A 96 -4.06 28.35 32.46
C SER A 96 -4.73 26.99 32.68
N SER A 97 -6.06 26.95 32.75
CA SER A 97 -6.82 25.68 32.85
C SER A 97 -6.69 24.82 31.59
N ALA A 98 -6.75 25.41 30.40
CA ALA A 98 -6.55 24.71 29.13
C ALA A 98 -5.12 24.16 29.00
N ILE A 99 -4.11 24.92 29.41
CA ILE A 99 -2.70 24.48 29.45
C ILE A 99 -2.52 23.34 30.44
N GLN A 100 -3.13 23.41 31.62
CA GLN A 100 -3.05 22.32 32.61
C GLN A 100 -3.69 21.02 32.08
N LYS A 101 -4.89 21.10 31.48
CA LYS A 101 -5.52 19.94 30.84
C LYS A 101 -4.68 19.41 29.67
N GLY A 102 -4.11 20.30 28.86
CA GLY A 102 -3.20 19.95 27.78
C GLY A 102 -1.94 19.24 28.26
N ARG A 103 -1.39 19.63 29.41
CA ARG A 103 -0.23 18.98 30.02
C ARG A 103 -0.54 17.56 30.49
N VAL A 104 -1.72 17.33 31.07
CA VAL A 104 -2.17 15.98 31.47
C VAL A 104 -2.35 15.07 30.26
N ILE A 105 -2.97 15.58 29.18
CA ILE A 105 -3.15 14.84 27.93
C ILE A 105 -1.78 14.54 27.31
N TYR A 106 -0.89 15.53 27.26
CA TYR A 106 0.46 15.36 26.72
C TYR A 106 1.26 14.32 27.52
N SER A 107 1.23 14.35 28.86
CA SER A 107 1.96 13.36 29.66
C SER A 107 1.42 11.95 29.47
N PHE A 108 0.10 11.82 29.29
CA PHE A 108 -0.52 10.54 28.95
C PHE A 108 -0.09 10.05 27.57
N LEU A 109 -0.16 10.91 26.53
CA LEU A 109 0.28 10.56 25.18
C LEU A 109 1.77 10.21 25.12
N SER A 110 2.63 10.93 25.84
CA SER A 110 4.06 10.64 25.86
C SER A 110 4.34 9.30 26.53
N SER A 111 3.62 8.98 27.61
CA SER A 111 3.76 7.71 28.33
C SER A 111 3.23 6.51 27.53
N ALA A 112 2.09 6.69 26.84
CA ALA A 112 1.46 5.65 26.04
C ALA A 112 1.95 5.58 24.58
N SER A 113 2.91 6.42 24.19
CA SER A 113 3.35 6.60 22.79
C SER A 113 3.77 5.29 22.12
N GLY A 114 4.52 4.44 22.82
CA GLY A 114 4.95 3.13 22.29
C GLY A 114 3.78 2.17 22.04
N THR A 115 2.81 2.11 22.94
CA THR A 115 1.60 1.28 22.78
C THR A 115 0.72 1.80 21.65
N ILE A 116 0.55 3.12 21.54
CA ILE A 116 -0.20 3.76 20.45
C ILE A 116 0.46 3.45 19.11
N LEU A 117 1.79 3.57 19.03
CA LEU A 117 2.54 3.24 17.82
C LEU A 117 2.37 1.76 17.44
N PHE A 118 2.45 0.85 18.41
CA PHE A 118 2.30 -0.58 18.16
C PHE A 118 0.89 -0.94 17.66
N VAL A 119 -0.16 -0.39 18.30
CA VAL A 119 -1.55 -0.57 17.84
C VAL A 119 -1.74 0.02 16.44
N TYR A 120 -1.15 1.18 16.16
CA TYR A 120 -1.20 1.78 14.84
C TYR A 120 -0.50 0.91 13.78
N LEU A 121 0.63 0.28 14.10
CA LEU A 121 1.33 -0.61 13.17
C LEU A 121 0.53 -1.88 12.88
N ILE A 122 -0.14 -2.45 13.88
CA ILE A 122 -1.08 -3.57 13.66
C ILE A 122 -2.19 -3.13 12.71
N PHE A 123 -2.83 -1.98 13.00
CA PHE A 123 -3.88 -1.43 12.16
C PHE A 123 -3.38 -1.15 10.73
N LEU A 124 -2.19 -0.57 10.59
CA LEU A 124 -1.56 -0.29 9.31
C LEU A 124 -1.31 -1.57 8.52
N THR A 125 -0.87 -2.64 9.18
CA THR A 125 -0.63 -3.94 8.54
C THR A 125 -1.92 -4.50 7.93
N PHE A 126 -3.02 -4.51 8.69
CA PHE A 126 -4.32 -4.98 8.19
C PHE A 126 -4.87 -4.07 7.08
N SER A 127 -4.74 -2.75 7.24
CA SER A 127 -5.16 -1.79 6.22
C SER A 127 -4.37 -1.97 4.93
N SER A 128 -3.04 -2.14 5.04
CA SER A 128 -2.13 -2.39 3.92
C SER A 128 -2.45 -3.71 3.22
N TYR A 129 -2.75 -4.78 3.97
CA TYR A 129 -3.19 -6.05 3.40
C TYR A 129 -4.48 -5.90 2.58
N ASN A 130 -5.52 -5.33 3.17
CA ASN A 130 -6.81 -5.18 2.49
C ASN A 130 -6.70 -4.30 1.24
N LYS A 131 -5.90 -3.24 1.33
CA LYS A 131 -5.62 -2.37 0.19
C LYS A 131 -4.82 -3.10 -0.88
N GLY A 132 -3.82 -3.90 -0.51
CA GLY A 132 -3.07 -4.77 -1.40
C GLY A 132 -3.98 -5.71 -2.18
N VAL A 133 -4.86 -6.45 -1.50
CA VAL A 133 -5.84 -7.34 -2.16
C VAL A 133 -6.70 -6.57 -3.16
N SER A 134 -7.24 -5.42 -2.77
CA SER A 134 -8.08 -4.59 -3.65
C SER A 134 -7.34 -4.06 -4.87
N ASP A 135 -6.10 -3.60 -4.70
CA ASP A 135 -5.30 -3.06 -5.80
C ASP A 135 -4.82 -4.18 -6.73
N GLY A 136 -4.55 -5.37 -6.20
CA GLY A 136 -4.19 -6.56 -7.00
C GLY A 136 -5.31 -6.96 -7.95
N GLY A 137 -6.56 -6.98 -7.46
CA GLY A 137 -7.73 -7.22 -8.31
C GLY A 137 -7.91 -6.13 -9.39
N ARG A 138 -7.76 -4.86 -9.02
CA ARG A 138 -7.87 -3.75 -9.97
C ARG A 138 -6.79 -3.78 -11.07
N VAL A 139 -5.57 -4.19 -10.72
CA VAL A 139 -4.50 -4.38 -11.70
C VAL A 139 -4.83 -5.55 -12.61
N ALA A 140 -5.38 -6.65 -12.09
CA ALA A 140 -5.84 -7.76 -12.91
C ALA A 140 -6.91 -7.34 -13.92
N ASP A 141 -7.91 -6.57 -13.49
CA ASP A 141 -8.96 -6.04 -14.38
C ASP A 141 -8.38 -5.18 -15.51
N MET A 142 -7.31 -4.43 -15.24
CA MET A 142 -6.59 -3.65 -16.26
C MET A 142 -5.92 -4.57 -17.31
N PHE A 143 -5.26 -5.64 -16.87
CA PHE A 143 -4.63 -6.62 -17.77
C PHE A 143 -5.62 -7.52 -18.51
N LEU A 144 -6.85 -7.67 -18.00
CA LEU A 144 -7.95 -8.35 -18.67
C LEU A 144 -8.70 -7.45 -19.66
N SER A 145 -8.63 -6.13 -19.50
CA SER A 145 -9.26 -5.17 -20.42
C SER A 145 -8.32 -4.67 -21.52
N ILE A 146 -7.02 -4.62 -21.26
CA ILE A 146 -5.99 -4.20 -22.21
C ILE A 146 -5.03 -5.37 -22.42
N CYS A 147 -5.00 -5.91 -23.64
CA CYS A 147 -4.04 -6.95 -23.99
C CYS A 147 -2.68 -6.31 -24.28
N HIS A 148 -1.72 -6.60 -23.40
CA HIS A 148 -0.30 -6.38 -23.69
C HIS A 148 0.20 -7.55 -24.55
N ALA A 149 -0.08 -7.46 -25.85
CA ALA A 149 0.21 -8.52 -26.81
C ALA A 149 1.71 -8.82 -26.89
N VAL A 150 2.05 -10.10 -26.77
CA VAL A 150 3.40 -10.64 -26.91
C VAL A 150 3.41 -11.83 -27.87
N GLU A 151 4.48 -11.93 -28.64
CA GLU A 151 4.79 -13.12 -29.44
C GLU A 151 6.07 -13.76 -28.91
N LEU A 152 5.93 -15.01 -28.50
CA LEU A 152 6.99 -15.85 -27.93
C LEU A 152 7.48 -16.80 -29.02
N LYS A 153 8.76 -16.70 -29.42
CA LYS A 153 9.36 -17.58 -30.42
C LYS A 153 10.25 -18.63 -29.77
N LYS A 154 10.04 -19.89 -30.15
CA LYS A 154 10.87 -21.04 -29.77
C LYS A 154 10.99 -22.02 -30.92
N ASP A 155 12.21 -22.34 -31.35
CA ASP A 155 12.50 -23.36 -32.37
C ASP A 155 11.64 -23.21 -33.64
N GLY A 156 11.42 -21.96 -34.08
CA GLY A 156 10.61 -21.62 -35.25
C GLY A 156 9.09 -21.64 -35.05
N LYS A 157 8.58 -21.97 -33.85
CA LYS A 157 7.17 -21.86 -33.47
C LYS A 157 6.91 -20.54 -32.74
N SER A 158 5.86 -19.82 -33.13
CA SER A 158 5.41 -18.58 -32.50
C SER A 158 4.13 -18.82 -31.70
N ILE A 159 4.13 -18.45 -30.42
CA ILE A 159 2.93 -18.42 -29.57
C ILE A 159 2.56 -16.96 -29.34
N LYS A 160 1.33 -16.58 -29.70
CA LYS A 160 0.80 -15.24 -29.42
C LYS A 160 -0.09 -15.28 -28.20
N GLY A 161 0.00 -14.26 -27.35
CA GLY A 161 -0.84 -14.12 -26.17
C GLY A 161 -0.73 -12.74 -25.55
N CYS A 162 -1.43 -12.52 -24.44
CA CYS A 162 -1.35 -11.30 -23.67
C CYS A 162 -0.51 -11.54 -22.42
N ALA A 163 0.57 -10.79 -22.27
CA ALA A 163 1.40 -10.87 -21.07
C ALA A 163 0.74 -10.09 -19.92
N PHE A 164 0.80 -10.66 -18.72
CA PHE A 164 0.30 -9.99 -17.50
C PHE A 164 1.33 -9.96 -16.37
N SER A 165 2.36 -10.82 -16.41
CA SER A 165 3.49 -10.71 -15.50
C SER A 165 4.78 -11.17 -16.16
N LYS A 166 5.88 -10.53 -15.79
CA LYS A 166 7.24 -10.95 -16.14
C LYS A 166 8.03 -11.05 -14.84
N ASP A 167 8.51 -12.25 -14.57
CA ASP A 167 9.45 -12.51 -13.49
C ASP A 167 10.88 -12.52 -14.05
N ARG A 168 11.88 -12.73 -13.19
CA ARG A 168 13.30 -12.73 -13.61
C ARG A 168 13.60 -13.82 -14.63
N ASP A 169 12.96 -14.98 -14.48
CA ASP A 169 13.27 -16.19 -15.24
C ASP A 169 12.11 -16.69 -16.10
N SER A 170 10.92 -16.09 -15.97
CA SER A 170 9.72 -16.52 -16.69
C SER A 170 8.83 -15.35 -17.13
N ILE A 171 8.06 -15.60 -18.17
CA ILE A 171 6.97 -14.72 -18.60
C ILE A 171 5.65 -15.46 -18.44
N TRP A 172 4.67 -14.76 -17.84
CA TRP A 172 3.31 -15.21 -17.67
C TRP A 172 2.40 -14.52 -18.68
N PHE A 173 1.66 -15.32 -19.42
CA PHE A 173 0.76 -14.87 -20.47
C PHE A 173 -0.48 -15.74 -20.53
N TYR A 174 -1.58 -15.19 -21.03
CA TYR A 174 -2.77 -15.96 -21.38
C TYR A 174 -2.98 -15.93 -22.89
N THR A 175 -3.49 -17.02 -23.44
CA THR A 175 -3.83 -17.13 -24.86
C THR A 175 -5.30 -16.82 -25.07
N ILE A 176 -5.63 -16.04 -26.10
CA ILE A 176 -7.03 -15.73 -26.48
C ILE A 176 -7.65 -16.86 -27.32
N GLU A 177 -6.87 -17.87 -27.72
CA GLU A 177 -7.34 -19.03 -28.47
C GLU A 177 -8.08 -20.04 -27.56
N GLY A 178 -9.30 -19.71 -27.16
CA GLY A 178 -10.21 -20.55 -26.39
C GLY A 178 -11.18 -19.75 -25.52
N ASP A 179 -12.39 -20.27 -25.28
CA ASP A 179 -13.48 -19.62 -24.52
C ASP A 179 -13.11 -19.19 -23.07
N GLU A 180 -11.96 -19.64 -22.55
CA GLU A 180 -11.47 -19.25 -21.23
C GLU A 180 -9.97 -18.86 -21.27
N PRO A 181 -9.59 -17.68 -20.74
CA PRO A 181 -8.20 -17.28 -20.65
C PRO A 181 -7.46 -18.18 -19.65
N ARG A 182 -6.63 -19.09 -20.16
CA ARG A 182 -5.75 -19.92 -19.33
C ARG A 182 -4.37 -19.27 -19.21
N ALA A 183 -3.97 -18.99 -17.98
CA ALA A 183 -2.62 -18.54 -17.68
C ALA A 183 -1.60 -19.65 -17.95
N ASN A 184 -0.57 -19.31 -18.71
CA ASN A 184 0.58 -20.15 -19.00
C ASN A 184 1.86 -19.41 -18.59
N SER A 185 2.90 -20.17 -18.26
CA SER A 185 4.23 -19.63 -18.03
C SER A 185 5.25 -20.30 -18.95
N LYS A 186 6.23 -19.50 -19.40
CA LYS A 186 7.41 -20.00 -20.11
C LYS A 186 8.67 -19.42 -19.51
N LEU A 187 9.69 -20.26 -19.37
CA LEU A 187 11.01 -19.83 -18.95
C LEU A 187 11.65 -18.98 -20.06
N LEU A 188 12.29 -17.88 -19.67
CA LEU A 188 13.01 -16.99 -20.58
C LEU A 188 14.20 -17.69 -21.23
N SER A 189 14.82 -18.66 -20.54
CA SER A 189 15.89 -19.49 -21.09
C SER A 189 15.45 -20.44 -22.20
N GLU A 190 14.15 -20.72 -22.29
CA GLU A 190 13.58 -21.57 -23.34
C GLU A 190 13.08 -20.79 -24.56
N LEU A 191 13.18 -19.47 -24.54
CA LEU A 191 12.68 -18.59 -25.58
C LEU A 191 13.84 -17.99 -26.37
N ASP A 192 13.74 -18.06 -27.70
CA ASP A 192 14.73 -17.46 -28.59
C ASP A 192 14.53 -15.94 -28.68
N GLN A 193 13.25 -15.51 -28.69
CA GLN A 193 12.88 -14.10 -28.81
C GLN A 193 11.50 -13.83 -28.20
N ILE A 194 11.35 -12.64 -27.62
CA ILE A 194 10.08 -12.07 -27.18
C ILE A 194 9.85 -10.77 -27.97
N ILE A 195 8.74 -10.70 -28.68
CA ILE A 195 8.33 -9.50 -29.43
C ILE A 195 7.16 -8.88 -28.67
N TYR A 196 7.31 -7.61 -28.28
CA TYR A 196 6.26 -6.83 -27.63
C TYR A 196 5.56 -5.98 -28.67
N PHE A 197 4.23 -5.99 -28.68
CA PHE A 197 3.42 -5.14 -29.54
C PHE A 197 2.79 -4.01 -28.72
N ASP A 198 2.32 -2.98 -29.42
CA ASP A 198 1.56 -1.92 -28.79
C ASP A 198 0.29 -2.49 -28.15
N PRO A 199 -0.07 -2.02 -26.94
CA PRO A 199 -1.25 -2.52 -26.23
C PRO A 199 -2.50 -2.23 -27.04
N ALA A 200 -3.31 -3.26 -27.26
CA ALA A 200 -4.60 -3.15 -27.92
C ALA A 200 -5.71 -3.42 -26.89
N ALA A 201 -6.81 -2.66 -26.97
CA ALA A 201 -8.02 -3.00 -26.24
C ALA A 201 -8.53 -4.37 -26.72
N LEU A 202 -8.92 -5.23 -25.78
CA LEU A 202 -9.55 -6.53 -26.05
C LEU A 202 -10.98 -6.37 -26.56
#